data_AF-A0A1E2WKV5-F1
#
_entry.id   AF-A0A1E2WKV5-F1
#
_cell.length_a   1.000
_cell.length_b   1.000
_cell.length_c   1.000
_cell.angle_alpha   90.00
_cell.angle_beta   90.00
_cell.angle_gamma   90.00
#
_symmetry.space_group_name_H-M   'P 1'
#
loop_
_entity.id
_entity.type
_entity.pdbx_description
1 polymer ?
#
loop_
_entity_poly.entity_id
_entity_poly.type
_entity_poly.pdbx_seq_one_letter_code
_entity_poly.pdbx_strand_id
1 'polypeptide(L)'
;MIWKKLGLVYVANGEKDWAISHAYIPTSMMLDEERIRVYVAFLDSHKVGRVGFVDLEARNPLQILQVSDKPVLDIGQPGTFDDNGVTPICLLKYQERLYLYYVGWQLGIKVRYFLLMGLAISEDNGESFQRYSQVPILERSDRELFVRTAAHVHLEDGHWKMWYIAGSKWIDVNGKQVPSYNMRYLESKNQTDWEKQGTVCLDLANEDEYGFGRPFVIKEDGQYKMWYSIRYISKGYRLGYAESQDGKTWLRKDQQVGIDVSDSGWDSQMISMACIQKTKYGTYMFYNGNNYGETGFGVAILQE
;
A
#
# COMPACT_ATOMS: atom_id res chain seq x y z
N MET A 1 19.23 4.58 -9.57
CA MET A 1 18.41 3.38 -9.87
C MET A 1 17.50 3.72 -11.03
N ILE A 2 17.37 2.82 -12.02
CA ILE A 2 16.49 3.02 -13.18
C ILE A 2 15.56 1.82 -13.26
N TRP A 3 14.26 2.05 -13.44
CA TRP A 3 13.27 0.99 -13.57
C TRP A 3 12.75 0.92 -15.00
N LYS A 4 12.87 -0.26 -15.61
CA LYS A 4 12.28 -0.55 -16.93
C LYS A 4 10.87 -1.09 -16.75
N LYS A 5 9.86 -0.35 -17.20
CA LYS A 5 8.47 -0.83 -17.22
C LYS A 5 8.34 -2.05 -18.13
N LEU A 6 7.67 -3.09 -17.64
CA LEU A 6 7.35 -4.29 -18.41
C LEU A 6 5.93 -4.24 -18.97
N GLY A 7 4.98 -3.65 -18.22
CA GLY A 7 3.62 -3.43 -18.70
C GLY A 7 2.56 -3.56 -17.60
N LEU A 8 1.29 -3.49 -18.03
CA LEU A 8 0.12 -3.80 -17.22
C LEU A 8 0.10 -5.30 -16.92
N VAL A 9 -0.12 -5.68 -15.65
CA VAL A 9 -0.25 -7.07 -15.23
C VAL A 9 -1.72 -7.45 -15.20
N TYR A 10 -2.53 -6.77 -14.39
CA TYR A 10 -3.93 -7.15 -14.21
C TYR A 10 -4.81 -5.97 -13.77
N VAL A 11 -6.06 -6.02 -14.21
CA VAL A 11 -7.18 -5.19 -13.74
C VAL A 11 -8.44 -6.05 -13.71
N ALA A 12 -9.26 -5.92 -12.66
CA ALA A 12 -10.54 -6.60 -12.65
C ALA A 12 -11.47 -6.05 -13.74
N ASN A 13 -12.25 -6.94 -14.35
CA ASN A 13 -13.01 -6.68 -15.56
C ASN A 13 -14.53 -6.96 -15.42
N GLY A 14 -15.03 -7.21 -14.21
CA GLY A 14 -16.45 -7.48 -14.00
C GLY A 14 -16.87 -8.94 -13.97
N GLU A 15 -15.93 -9.89 -14.08
CA GLU A 15 -16.25 -11.33 -14.07
C GLU A 15 -16.83 -11.84 -12.75
N LYS A 16 -16.59 -11.13 -11.63
CA LYS A 16 -17.06 -11.49 -10.28
C LYS A 16 -17.71 -10.27 -9.64
N ASP A 17 -18.86 -10.44 -8.97
CA ASP A 17 -19.62 -9.33 -8.36
C ASP A 17 -18.82 -8.52 -7.34
N TRP A 18 -17.86 -9.16 -6.67
CA TRP A 18 -16.98 -8.55 -5.69
C TRP A 18 -15.73 -7.91 -6.29
N ALA A 19 -15.47 -8.16 -7.59
CA ALA A 19 -14.32 -7.69 -8.34
C ALA A 19 -14.75 -7.10 -9.69
N ILE A 20 -15.49 -6.00 -9.63
CA ILE A 20 -16.00 -5.30 -10.81
C ILE A 20 -14.91 -4.46 -11.48
N SER A 21 -14.03 -3.85 -10.69
CA SER A 21 -13.01 -2.94 -11.21
C SER A 21 -11.79 -2.87 -10.32
N HIS A 22 -10.77 -2.19 -10.84
CA HIS A 22 -9.49 -1.91 -10.17
C HIS A 22 -8.66 -3.17 -9.89
N ALA A 23 -7.43 -2.94 -9.47
CA ALA A 23 -6.60 -3.91 -8.75
C ALA A 23 -5.69 -3.10 -7.81
N TYR A 24 -6.26 -2.68 -6.69
CA TYR A 24 -5.77 -1.55 -5.90
C TYR A 24 -4.75 -1.95 -4.84
N ILE A 25 -3.63 -1.22 -4.77
CA ILE A 25 -2.50 -1.37 -3.83
C ILE A 25 -1.83 -2.76 -3.94
N PRO A 26 -1.08 -3.06 -5.02
CA PRO A 26 -0.43 -4.35 -5.20
C PRO A 26 0.56 -4.62 -4.07
N THR A 27 0.37 -5.71 -3.33
CA THR A 27 1.16 -6.07 -2.15
C THR A 27 1.68 -7.48 -2.35
N SER A 28 2.96 -7.61 -2.71
CA SER A 28 3.53 -8.88 -3.15
C SER A 28 4.19 -9.69 -2.05
N MET A 29 4.26 -10.99 -2.27
CA MET A 29 5.14 -11.93 -1.59
C MET A 29 5.59 -13.03 -2.56
N MET A 30 6.68 -13.73 -2.23
CA MET A 30 6.99 -15.01 -2.87
C MET A 30 6.10 -16.09 -2.24
N LEU A 31 5.36 -16.85 -3.04
CA LEU A 31 4.73 -18.09 -2.58
C LEU A 31 5.75 -19.22 -2.50
N ASP A 32 6.65 -19.25 -3.47
CA ASP A 32 7.83 -20.11 -3.55
C ASP A 32 8.86 -19.45 -4.50
N GLU A 33 9.90 -20.16 -4.90
CA GLU A 33 10.97 -19.61 -5.73
C GLU A 33 10.53 -19.20 -7.16
N GLU A 34 9.41 -19.72 -7.64
CA GLU A 34 8.96 -19.58 -9.03
C GLU A 34 7.64 -18.80 -9.14
N ARG A 35 6.98 -18.50 -8.01
CA ARG A 35 5.66 -17.85 -7.99
C ARG A 35 5.61 -16.65 -7.07
N ILE A 36 5.13 -15.53 -7.60
CA ILE A 36 4.84 -14.31 -6.85
C ILE A 36 3.33 -14.24 -6.64
N ARG A 37 2.86 -14.05 -5.41
CA ARG A 37 1.47 -13.66 -5.14
C ARG A 37 1.40 -12.16 -4.92
N VAL A 38 0.50 -11.49 -5.62
CA VAL A 38 0.23 -10.06 -5.45
C VAL A 38 -1.19 -9.89 -4.92
N TYR A 39 -1.31 -9.51 -3.65
CA TYR A 39 -2.58 -9.14 -3.05
C TYR A 39 -2.99 -7.75 -3.52
N VAL A 40 -4.28 -7.59 -3.83
CA VAL A 40 -4.88 -6.33 -4.27
C VAL A 40 -6.28 -6.23 -3.69
N ALA A 41 -6.79 -5.00 -3.55
CA ALA A 41 -8.21 -4.79 -3.37
C ALA A 41 -8.91 -4.70 -4.72
N PHE A 42 -9.89 -5.57 -4.93
CA PHE A 42 -10.84 -5.43 -6.03
C PHE A 42 -12.08 -4.68 -5.54
N LEU A 43 -12.60 -3.79 -6.38
CA LEU A 43 -13.75 -2.95 -6.03
C LEU A 43 -15.02 -3.51 -6.66
N ASP A 44 -16.08 -3.64 -5.86
CA ASP A 44 -17.41 -3.98 -6.34
C ASP A 44 -18.13 -2.81 -7.04
N SER A 45 -19.40 -3.01 -7.41
CA SER A 45 -20.23 -1.99 -8.09
C SER A 45 -20.42 -0.70 -7.27
N HIS A 46 -20.24 -0.76 -5.94
CA HIS A 46 -20.35 0.37 -5.02
C HIS A 46 -18.99 0.96 -4.65
N LYS A 47 -17.92 0.51 -5.31
CA LYS A 47 -16.53 0.89 -5.01
C LYS A 47 -16.09 0.48 -3.59
N VAL A 48 -16.63 -0.61 -3.06
CA VAL A 48 -16.20 -1.22 -1.80
C VAL A 48 -15.13 -2.27 -2.09
N GLY A 49 -13.98 -2.12 -1.44
CA GLY A 49 -12.80 -2.97 -1.66
C GLY A 49 -12.80 -4.25 -0.85
N ARG A 50 -12.42 -5.35 -1.48
CA ARG A 50 -12.15 -6.66 -0.84
C ARG A 50 -10.81 -7.20 -1.31
N VAL A 51 -10.06 -7.82 -0.41
CA VAL A 51 -8.73 -8.32 -0.75
C VAL A 51 -8.87 -9.63 -1.52
N GLY A 52 -8.26 -9.68 -2.69
CA GLY A 52 -7.99 -10.90 -3.46
C GLY A 52 -6.52 -10.97 -3.82
N PHE A 53 -6.16 -11.90 -4.69
CA PHE A 53 -4.79 -11.99 -5.20
C PHE A 53 -4.72 -12.36 -6.68
N VAL A 54 -3.56 -12.06 -7.26
CA VAL A 54 -3.11 -12.52 -8.58
C VAL A 54 -1.76 -13.21 -8.39
N ASP A 55 -1.67 -14.49 -8.76
CA ASP A 55 -0.43 -15.25 -8.77
C ASP A 55 0.23 -15.15 -10.13
N LEU A 56 1.55 -14.93 -10.13
CA LEU A 56 2.36 -14.61 -11.30
C LEU A 56 3.57 -15.53 -11.35
N GLU A 57 4.04 -15.83 -12.56
CA GLU A 57 5.36 -16.46 -12.73
C GLU A 57 6.47 -15.49 -12.31
N ALA A 58 7.39 -15.94 -11.46
CA ALA A 58 8.46 -15.08 -10.94
C ALA A 58 9.46 -14.65 -12.02
N ARG A 59 9.65 -15.45 -13.06
CA ARG A 59 10.55 -15.13 -14.19
C ARG A 59 9.94 -14.10 -15.14
N ASN A 60 8.65 -14.21 -15.41
CA ASN A 60 7.89 -13.27 -16.21
C ASN A 60 6.61 -12.86 -15.48
N PRO A 61 6.65 -11.79 -14.65
CA PRO A 61 5.48 -11.37 -13.87
C PRO A 61 4.29 -10.84 -14.69
N LEU A 62 4.38 -10.81 -16.03
CA LEU A 62 3.23 -10.59 -16.91
C LEU A 62 2.41 -11.88 -17.15
N GLN A 63 2.99 -13.05 -16.83
CA GLN A 63 2.33 -14.34 -16.96
C GLN A 63 1.50 -14.60 -15.69
N ILE A 64 0.18 -14.45 -15.81
CA ILE A 64 -0.77 -14.77 -14.73
C ILE A 64 -0.95 -16.29 -14.65
N LEU A 65 -0.80 -16.82 -13.44
CA LEU A 65 -1.00 -18.24 -13.12
C LEU A 65 -2.40 -18.48 -12.53
N GLN A 66 -2.85 -17.58 -11.65
CA GLN A 66 -4.13 -17.71 -10.96
C GLN A 66 -4.64 -16.34 -10.52
N VAL A 67 -5.95 -16.17 -10.48
CA VAL A 67 -6.61 -15.06 -9.78
C VAL A 67 -7.55 -15.67 -8.74
N SER A 68 -7.56 -15.13 -7.53
CA SER A 68 -8.41 -15.63 -6.45
C SER A 68 -9.89 -15.70 -6.85
N ASP A 69 -10.57 -16.80 -6.54
CA ASP A 69 -11.99 -17.00 -6.88
C ASP A 69 -12.97 -16.29 -5.94
N LYS A 70 -12.54 -16.10 -4.70
CA LYS A 70 -13.27 -15.41 -3.64
C LYS A 70 -12.36 -14.41 -2.94
N PRO A 71 -12.91 -13.42 -2.21
CA PRO A 71 -12.10 -12.60 -1.32
C PRO A 71 -11.33 -13.47 -0.32
N VAL A 72 -10.05 -13.15 -0.11
CA VAL A 72 -9.24 -13.70 0.98
C VAL A 72 -9.41 -12.91 2.29
N LEU A 73 -9.87 -11.66 2.19
CA LEU A 73 -10.37 -10.84 3.28
C LEU A 73 -11.55 -10.00 2.78
N ASP A 74 -12.75 -10.29 3.29
CA ASP A 74 -13.97 -9.51 3.02
C ASP A 74 -14.05 -8.26 3.92
N ILE A 75 -15.08 -7.43 3.81
CA ILE A 75 -15.36 -6.27 4.68
C ILE A 75 -15.74 -6.68 6.11
N GLY A 76 -15.67 -5.72 7.02
CA GLY A 76 -16.03 -5.89 8.43
C GLY A 76 -17.54 -5.96 8.67
N GLN A 77 -17.92 -6.17 9.93
CA GLN A 77 -19.33 -6.10 10.32
C GLN A 77 -19.82 -4.64 10.27
N PRO A 78 -21.12 -4.37 10.01
CA PRO A 78 -21.64 -3.01 10.00
C PRO A 78 -21.23 -2.21 11.25
N GLY A 79 -20.62 -1.05 11.04
CA GLY A 79 -20.15 -0.16 12.11
C GLY A 79 -18.70 -0.37 12.56
N THR A 80 -18.00 -1.41 12.08
CA THR A 80 -16.54 -1.51 12.26
C THR A 80 -15.81 -0.52 11.36
N PHE A 81 -14.52 -0.31 11.61
CA PHE A 81 -13.71 0.67 10.88
C PHE A 81 -13.43 0.30 9.40
N ASP A 82 -13.78 -0.93 9.01
CA ASP A 82 -13.51 -1.55 7.73
C ASP A 82 -14.79 -2.12 7.09
N ASP A 83 -15.94 -1.62 7.50
CA ASP A 83 -17.27 -2.02 7.01
C ASP A 83 -17.58 -1.53 5.59
N ASN A 84 -16.85 -0.53 5.09
CA ASN A 84 -16.99 0.02 3.75
C ASN A 84 -15.75 -0.19 2.86
N GLY A 85 -14.89 -1.13 3.22
CA GLY A 85 -13.82 -1.60 2.34
C GLY A 85 -12.54 -1.96 3.09
N VAL A 86 -11.79 -2.89 2.52
CA VAL A 86 -10.47 -3.31 2.99
C VAL A 86 -9.45 -3.22 1.85
N THR A 87 -8.24 -2.73 2.16
CA THR A 87 -7.14 -2.69 1.17
C THR A 87 -5.83 -3.21 1.76
N PRO A 88 -5.13 -4.13 1.06
CA PRO A 88 -3.85 -4.66 1.56
C PRO A 88 -2.78 -3.57 1.49
N ILE A 89 -1.92 -3.47 2.50
CA ILE A 89 -0.84 -2.46 2.49
C ILE A 89 0.52 -3.05 2.78
N CYS A 90 0.64 -3.96 3.75
CA CYS A 90 1.91 -4.57 4.09
C CYS A 90 1.69 -6.01 4.53
N LEU A 91 2.50 -6.90 3.98
CA LEU A 91 2.51 -8.32 4.33
C LEU A 91 3.87 -8.67 4.89
N LEU A 92 3.89 -9.49 5.94
CA LEU A 92 5.11 -10.11 6.44
C LEU A 92 4.86 -11.54 6.88
N LYS A 93 5.91 -12.36 6.86
CA LYS A 93 5.92 -13.68 7.48
C LYS A 93 6.61 -13.59 8.83
N TYR A 94 5.96 -14.13 9.87
CA TYR A 94 6.52 -14.22 11.21
C TYR A 94 5.96 -15.45 11.94
N GLN A 95 6.82 -16.28 12.52
CA GLN A 95 6.43 -17.50 13.26
C GLN A 95 5.43 -18.40 12.50
N GLU A 96 5.74 -18.75 11.24
CA GLU A 96 4.90 -19.56 10.34
C GLU A 96 3.51 -18.99 9.99
N ARG A 97 3.22 -17.75 10.38
CA ARG A 97 2.00 -17.05 10.01
C ARG A 97 2.30 -15.90 9.05
N LEU A 98 1.30 -15.56 8.23
CA LEU A 98 1.32 -14.33 7.45
C LEU A 98 0.49 -13.27 8.16
N TYR A 99 1.05 -12.08 8.29
CA TYR A 99 0.39 -10.93 8.87
C TYR A 99 0.15 -9.93 7.74
N LEU A 100 -1.13 -9.67 7.47
CA LEU A 100 -1.58 -8.64 6.54
C LEU A 100 -2.04 -7.43 7.33
N TYR A 101 -1.22 -6.39 7.35
CA TYR A 101 -1.69 -5.06 7.70
C TYR A 101 -2.56 -4.55 6.54
N TYR A 102 -3.74 -4.05 6.87
CA TYR A 102 -4.72 -3.56 5.90
C TYR A 102 -5.33 -2.24 6.36
N VAL A 103 -5.89 -1.49 5.41
CA VAL A 103 -6.67 -0.28 5.70
C VAL A 103 -8.14 -0.65 5.71
N GLY A 104 -8.84 -0.28 6.76
CA GLY A 104 -10.29 -0.21 6.81
C GLY A 104 -10.78 1.15 6.33
N TRP A 105 -11.78 1.11 5.46
CA TRP A 105 -12.51 2.27 4.98
C TRP A 105 -13.82 2.39 5.75
N GLN A 106 -13.98 3.50 6.46
CA GLN A 106 -15.21 3.82 7.19
C GLN A 106 -15.81 5.10 6.61
N LEU A 107 -17.07 5.08 6.20
CA LEU A 107 -17.73 6.28 5.65
C LEU A 107 -18.15 7.24 6.77
N GLY A 108 -18.18 8.53 6.44
CA GLY A 108 -18.65 9.59 7.34
C GLY A 108 -19.69 10.49 6.68
N ILE A 109 -20.49 11.18 7.50
CA ILE A 109 -21.50 12.13 7.03
C ILE A 109 -20.90 13.53 6.84
N LYS A 110 -20.11 14.02 7.81
CA LYS A 110 -19.50 15.36 7.77
C LYS A 110 -18.14 15.40 7.07
N VAL A 111 -17.45 14.27 7.06
CA VAL A 111 -16.22 14.04 6.32
C VAL A 111 -16.43 12.79 5.49
N ARG A 112 -15.81 12.69 4.32
CA ARG A 112 -16.14 11.65 3.34
C ARG A 112 -15.84 10.24 3.85
N TYR A 113 -14.73 10.06 4.57
CA TYR A 113 -14.31 8.77 5.10
C TYR A 113 -13.24 8.91 6.18
N PHE A 114 -13.02 7.86 6.95
CA PHE A 114 -11.85 7.63 7.81
C PHE A 114 -11.05 6.47 7.23
N LEU A 115 -9.72 6.54 7.39
CA LEU A 115 -8.82 5.46 7.00
C LEU A 115 -8.04 5.03 8.23
N LEU A 116 -8.39 3.86 8.76
CA LEU A 116 -7.80 3.29 9.98
C LEU A 116 -7.19 1.93 9.65
N MET A 117 -6.23 1.49 10.45
CA MET A 117 -5.46 0.30 10.14
C MET A 117 -5.91 -0.91 10.95
N GLY A 118 -6.06 -2.03 10.27
CA GLY A 118 -6.31 -3.34 10.85
C GLY A 118 -5.14 -4.30 10.64
N LEU A 119 -5.24 -5.44 11.32
CA LEU A 119 -4.38 -6.60 11.14
C LEU A 119 -5.25 -7.82 10.85
N ALA A 120 -4.89 -8.57 9.83
CA ALA A 120 -5.45 -9.87 9.54
C ALA A 120 -4.32 -10.91 9.47
N ILE A 121 -4.61 -12.14 9.90
CA ILE A 121 -3.64 -13.21 10.05
C ILE A 121 -4.09 -14.38 9.19
N SER A 122 -3.14 -14.95 8.45
CA SER A 122 -3.33 -16.20 7.72
C SER A 122 -2.45 -17.28 8.33
N GLU A 123 -3.04 -18.46 8.48
CA GLU A 123 -2.38 -19.71 8.89
C GLU A 123 -2.35 -20.74 7.75
N ASP A 124 -2.86 -20.39 6.56
CA ASP A 124 -3.01 -21.25 5.38
C ASP A 124 -2.19 -20.73 4.19
N ASN A 125 -1.03 -20.14 4.48
CA ASN A 125 -0.11 -19.57 3.50
C ASN A 125 -0.74 -18.51 2.58
N GLY A 126 -1.73 -17.78 3.09
CA GLY A 126 -2.32 -16.62 2.44
C GLY A 126 -3.47 -16.96 1.49
N GLU A 127 -4.05 -18.16 1.61
CA GLU A 127 -5.30 -18.52 0.92
C GLU A 127 -6.52 -17.88 1.58
N SER A 128 -6.45 -17.57 2.88
CA SER A 128 -7.45 -16.79 3.60
C SER A 128 -6.86 -16.02 4.78
N PHE A 129 -7.50 -14.93 5.17
CA PHE A 129 -7.11 -14.11 6.31
C PHE A 129 -8.26 -13.93 7.29
N GLN A 130 -7.96 -14.05 8.58
CA GLN A 130 -8.88 -13.73 9.66
C GLN A 130 -8.45 -12.44 10.34
N ARG A 131 -9.41 -11.55 10.62
CA ARG A 131 -9.14 -10.32 11.38
C ARG A 131 -8.61 -10.67 12.76
N TYR A 132 -7.52 -10.02 13.15
CA TYR A 132 -7.02 -10.09 14.53
C TYR A 132 -7.98 -9.40 15.51
N SER A 133 -8.59 -8.28 15.09
CA SER A 133 -9.49 -7.47 15.92
C SER A 133 -10.58 -6.84 15.06
N GLN A 134 -11.75 -6.58 15.67
CA GLN A 134 -12.86 -5.82 15.07
C GLN A 134 -12.66 -4.29 15.17
N VAL A 135 -11.72 -3.85 16.02
CA VAL A 135 -11.30 -2.45 16.12
C VAL A 135 -9.93 -2.26 15.47
N PRO A 136 -9.57 -1.03 15.05
CA PRO A 136 -8.25 -0.74 14.51
C PRO A 136 -7.14 -1.18 15.47
N ILE A 137 -6.04 -1.70 14.93
CA ILE A 137 -4.80 -1.91 15.70
C ILE A 137 -4.05 -0.59 15.94
N LEU A 138 -4.43 0.45 15.21
CA LEU A 138 -3.85 1.78 15.30
C LEU A 138 -4.97 2.81 15.43
N GLU A 139 -5.48 2.97 16.66
CA GLU A 139 -6.63 3.83 16.97
C GLU A 139 -6.26 5.32 16.94
N ARG A 140 -7.22 6.23 16.71
CA ARG A 140 -6.93 7.67 16.58
C ARG A 140 -6.21 8.28 17.78
N SER A 141 -5.44 9.33 17.50
CA SER A 141 -4.86 10.21 18.52
C SER A 141 -5.26 11.66 18.27
N ASP A 142 -5.06 12.54 19.26
CA ASP A 142 -5.46 13.96 19.18
C ASP A 142 -4.77 14.72 18.04
N ARG A 143 -3.70 14.17 17.46
CA ARG A 143 -2.98 14.74 16.31
C ARG A 143 -3.07 13.88 15.04
N GLU A 144 -3.82 12.79 15.08
CA GLU A 144 -4.01 11.82 13.98
C GLU A 144 -5.46 11.33 13.95
N LEU A 145 -6.39 12.27 13.71
CA LEU A 145 -7.82 12.09 13.95
C LEU A 145 -8.57 11.37 12.83
N PHE A 146 -8.16 11.56 11.57
CA PHE A 146 -8.96 11.12 10.41
C PHE A 146 -8.29 10.01 9.62
N VAL A 147 -6.96 10.02 9.61
CA VAL A 147 -6.15 9.11 8.81
C VAL A 147 -5.03 8.57 9.70
N ARG A 148 -4.96 7.24 9.80
CA ARG A 148 -3.84 6.44 10.33
C ARG A 148 -3.73 5.19 9.45
N THR A 149 -3.12 5.35 8.28
CA THR A 149 -3.28 4.43 7.14
C THR A 149 -1.96 4.16 6.43
N ALA A 150 -2.02 3.30 5.40
CA ALA A 150 -0.98 3.09 4.40
C ALA A 150 0.41 2.94 5.04
N ALA A 151 0.59 1.85 5.78
CA ALA A 151 1.80 1.55 6.52
C ALA A 151 2.70 0.54 5.79
N HIS A 152 4.00 0.65 6.05
CA HIS A 152 4.96 -0.44 5.91
C HIS A 152 5.44 -0.82 7.31
N VAL A 153 5.34 -2.11 7.63
CA VAL A 153 5.81 -2.69 8.88
C VAL A 153 7.02 -3.56 8.61
N HIS A 154 8.03 -3.41 9.45
CA HIS A 154 9.30 -4.09 9.31
C HIS A 154 9.76 -4.63 10.66
N LEU A 155 10.22 -5.87 10.69
CA LEU A 155 10.80 -6.50 11.87
C LEU A 155 12.33 -6.49 11.75
N GLU A 156 13.01 -5.89 12.72
CA GLU A 156 14.46 -5.84 12.78
C GLU A 156 14.92 -6.03 14.22
N ASP A 157 15.83 -6.97 14.47
CA ASP A 157 16.43 -7.22 15.79
C ASP A 157 15.39 -7.34 16.93
N GLY A 158 14.27 -8.01 16.63
CA GLY A 158 13.15 -8.20 17.57
C GLY A 158 12.26 -6.97 17.80
N HIS A 159 12.52 -5.86 17.09
CA HIS A 159 11.74 -4.63 17.17
C HIS A 159 10.91 -4.43 15.92
N TRP A 160 9.66 -4.06 16.12
CA TRP A 160 8.71 -3.77 15.07
C TRP A 160 8.75 -2.28 14.77
N LYS A 161 9.00 -1.95 13.51
CA LYS A 161 9.06 -0.57 13.02
C LYS A 161 7.92 -0.34 12.05
N MET A 162 7.34 0.84 12.09
CA MET A 162 6.24 1.20 11.19
C MET A 162 6.44 2.60 10.63
N TRP A 163 6.39 2.70 9.31
CA TRP A 163 6.24 3.96 8.59
C TRP A 163 4.83 4.03 8.03
N TYR A 164 4.08 5.07 8.35
CA TYR A 164 2.66 5.16 8.02
C TYR A 164 2.23 6.60 7.75
N ILE A 165 1.06 6.74 7.15
CA ILE A 165 0.49 8.04 6.80
C ILE A 165 -0.53 8.45 7.86
N ALA A 166 -0.39 9.67 8.38
CA ALA A 166 -1.31 10.17 9.39
C ALA A 166 -1.66 11.65 9.21
N GLY A 167 -2.91 11.99 9.54
CA GLY A 167 -3.40 13.35 9.37
C GLY A 167 -4.71 13.64 10.10
N SER A 168 -4.90 14.94 10.36
CA SER A 168 -6.05 15.50 11.07
C SER A 168 -6.68 16.68 10.33
N LYS A 169 -6.36 16.86 9.05
CA LYS A 169 -6.83 18.00 8.26
C LYS A 169 -7.49 17.51 6.98
N TRP A 170 -8.58 18.18 6.61
CA TRP A 170 -9.19 18.13 5.29
C TRP A 170 -8.89 19.44 4.56
N ILE A 171 -8.61 19.34 3.28
CA ILE A 171 -8.37 20.49 2.40
C ILE A 171 -9.22 20.36 1.15
N ASP A 172 -9.46 21.50 0.48
CA ASP A 172 -10.04 21.51 -0.85
C ASP A 172 -8.93 21.39 -1.90
N VAL A 173 -9.05 20.42 -2.80
CA VAL A 173 -8.20 20.30 -3.98
C VAL A 173 -9.13 20.21 -5.19
N ASN A 174 -9.15 21.28 -5.99
CA ASN A 174 -9.97 21.38 -7.21
C ASN A 174 -11.47 21.09 -6.94
N GLY A 175 -12.03 21.64 -5.87
CA GLY A 175 -13.43 21.48 -5.48
C GLY A 175 -13.76 20.15 -4.81
N LYS A 176 -12.75 19.33 -4.49
CA LYS A 176 -12.90 18.05 -3.79
C LYS A 176 -12.24 18.10 -2.42
N GLN A 177 -13.01 17.78 -1.39
CA GLN A 177 -12.48 17.59 -0.04
C GLN A 177 -11.65 16.32 0.04
N VAL A 178 -10.38 16.47 0.42
CA VAL A 178 -9.42 15.38 0.57
C VAL A 178 -8.64 15.53 1.88
N PRO A 179 -8.24 14.42 2.52
CA PRO A 179 -7.37 14.48 3.68
C PRO A 179 -5.97 14.94 3.27
N SER A 180 -5.35 15.73 4.15
CA SER A 180 -3.95 16.13 4.09
C SER A 180 -3.20 15.51 5.27
N TYR A 181 -2.02 14.95 4.99
CA TYR A 181 -1.28 14.10 5.92
C TYR A 181 0.22 14.09 5.59
N ASN A 182 1.03 13.74 6.57
CA ASN A 182 2.47 13.49 6.40
C ASN A 182 2.81 12.05 6.78
N MET A 183 4.08 11.69 6.67
CA MET A 183 4.56 10.36 7.03
C MET A 183 5.12 10.36 8.44
N ARG A 184 4.76 9.33 9.19
CA ARG A 184 5.11 9.18 10.59
C ARG A 184 5.74 7.82 10.86
N TYR A 185 6.41 7.73 11.99
CA TYR A 185 7.14 6.57 12.47
C TYR A 185 6.65 6.14 13.86
N LEU A 186 6.58 4.83 14.07
CA LEU A 186 6.28 4.17 15.33
C LEU A 186 7.17 2.95 15.54
N GLU A 187 7.39 2.59 16.80
CA GLU A 187 8.02 1.34 17.22
C GLU A 187 7.06 0.51 18.07
N SER A 188 7.27 -0.80 18.07
CA SER A 188 6.60 -1.73 18.97
C SER A 188 7.51 -2.91 19.31
N LYS A 189 7.18 -3.59 20.41
CA LYS A 189 7.79 -4.87 20.80
C LYS A 189 7.05 -6.07 20.20
N ASN A 190 5.89 -5.86 19.57
CA ASN A 190 5.10 -6.90 18.95
C ASN A 190 4.33 -6.36 17.72
N GLN A 191 3.55 -7.23 17.09
CA GLN A 191 2.84 -6.93 15.85
C GLN A 191 1.59 -6.04 16.02
N THR A 192 1.11 -5.80 17.24
CA THR A 192 -0.24 -5.23 17.49
C THR A 192 -0.25 -3.99 18.38
N ASP A 193 0.71 -3.86 19.29
CA ASP A 193 0.67 -2.85 20.35
C ASP A 193 1.58 -1.68 19.98
N TRP A 194 1.04 -0.75 19.21
CA TRP A 194 1.76 0.43 18.73
C TRP A 194 1.62 1.61 19.69
N GLU A 195 2.59 2.51 19.68
CA GLU A 195 2.46 3.74 20.47
C GLU A 195 1.28 4.60 19.98
N LYS A 196 0.72 5.38 20.91
CA LYS A 196 -0.50 6.15 20.66
C LYS A 196 -0.37 7.12 19.49
N GLN A 197 0.79 7.71 19.28
CA GLN A 197 1.01 8.77 18.29
C GLN A 197 2.42 8.67 17.70
N GLY A 198 2.53 8.80 16.38
CA GLY A 198 3.82 8.71 15.70
C GLY A 198 4.60 10.01 15.67
N THR A 199 5.89 9.88 15.42
CA THR A 199 6.78 11.02 15.14
C THR A 199 6.83 11.27 13.64
N VAL A 200 6.72 12.53 13.20
CA VAL A 200 6.87 12.87 11.77
C VAL A 200 8.28 12.52 11.31
N CYS A 201 8.39 11.69 10.27
CA CYS A 201 9.68 11.24 9.72
C CYS A 201 9.92 11.74 8.29
N LEU A 202 8.87 12.16 7.59
CA LEU A 202 8.97 12.80 6.27
C LEU A 202 7.76 13.73 6.07
N ASP A 203 8.03 14.98 5.68
CA ASP A 203 7.01 16.02 5.47
C ASP A 203 6.95 16.51 4.02
N LEU A 204 5.86 17.21 3.70
CA LEU A 204 5.59 17.80 2.38
C LEU A 204 6.67 18.84 2.05
N ALA A 205 7.15 18.83 0.81
CA ALA A 205 8.26 19.71 0.40
C ALA A 205 7.79 21.13 0.03
N ASN A 206 6.53 21.29 -0.37
CA ASN A 206 5.97 22.54 -0.87
C ASN A 206 4.44 22.47 -0.88
N GLU A 207 3.79 23.57 -1.27
CA GLU A 207 2.33 23.73 -1.29
C GLU A 207 1.61 22.90 -2.38
N ASP A 208 2.33 22.43 -3.41
CA ASP A 208 1.75 21.56 -4.43
C ASP A 208 1.58 20.12 -3.91
N GLU A 209 2.37 19.73 -2.90
CA GLU A 209 2.22 18.45 -2.21
C GLU A 209 1.18 18.58 -1.10
N TYR A 210 0.26 17.62 -1.02
CA TYR A 210 -0.77 17.64 0.04
C TYR A 210 -0.92 16.33 0.79
N GLY A 211 -0.18 15.30 0.40
CA GLY A 211 -0.11 14.05 1.14
C GLY A 211 0.77 12.99 0.50
N PHE A 212 1.04 11.93 1.26
CA PHE A 212 1.72 10.73 0.79
C PHE A 212 0.79 9.51 0.62
N GLY A 213 1.17 8.59 -0.24
CA GLY A 213 0.61 7.24 -0.29
C GLY A 213 1.48 6.25 0.47
N ARG A 214 1.21 4.97 0.29
CA ARG A 214 1.92 3.88 0.96
C ARG A 214 3.45 4.02 0.81
N PRO A 215 4.22 4.08 1.92
CA PRO A 215 5.66 3.83 1.90
C PRO A 215 5.93 2.34 1.72
N PHE A 216 7.07 2.02 1.12
CA PHE A 216 7.62 0.67 1.04
C PHE A 216 9.09 0.75 1.38
N VAL A 217 9.49 0.12 2.48
CA VAL A 217 10.85 0.23 3.01
C VAL A 217 11.58 -1.10 2.83
N ILE A 218 12.83 -1.03 2.40
CA ILE A 218 13.78 -2.14 2.50
C ILE A 218 15.03 -1.64 3.20
N LYS A 219 15.78 -2.56 3.82
CA LYS A 219 17.12 -2.30 4.32
C LYS A 219 18.12 -3.15 3.53
N GLU A 220 19.12 -2.50 2.97
CA GLU A 220 20.19 -3.13 2.18
C GLU A 220 21.50 -2.47 2.55
N ASP A 221 22.54 -3.29 2.78
CA ASP A 221 23.90 -2.80 3.08
C ASP A 221 23.94 -1.76 4.22
N GLY A 222 23.09 -1.96 5.24
CA GLY A 222 22.97 -1.06 6.39
C GLY A 222 22.13 0.21 6.15
N GLN A 223 21.70 0.47 4.92
CA GLN A 223 20.93 1.65 4.53
C GLN A 223 19.45 1.32 4.34
N TYR A 224 18.55 2.08 4.97
CA TYR A 224 17.14 2.04 4.61
C TYR A 224 16.89 2.81 3.32
N LYS A 225 16.06 2.22 2.47
CA LYS A 225 15.58 2.79 1.21
C LYS A 225 14.06 2.75 1.24
N MET A 226 13.41 3.85 0.87
CA MET A 226 11.96 3.96 0.86
C MET A 226 11.48 4.43 -0.50
N TRP A 227 10.51 3.71 -1.05
CA TRP A 227 9.65 4.20 -2.13
C TRP A 227 8.32 4.60 -1.54
N TYR A 228 7.78 5.73 -1.96
CA TYR A 228 6.50 6.22 -1.45
C TYR A 228 5.74 6.90 -2.57
N SER A 229 4.46 7.16 -2.36
CA SER A 229 3.68 7.93 -3.34
C SER A 229 3.54 9.37 -2.85
N ILE A 230 3.60 10.33 -3.75
CA ILE A 230 3.41 11.76 -3.45
C ILE A 230 2.17 12.23 -4.18
N ARG A 231 1.29 12.93 -3.47
CA ARG A 231 0.07 13.54 -4.00
C ARG A 231 0.34 14.98 -4.34
N TYR A 232 0.26 15.31 -5.63
CA TYR A 232 0.36 16.67 -6.12
C TYR A 232 -1.01 17.21 -6.51
N ILE A 233 -1.24 18.50 -6.27
CA ILE A 233 -2.40 19.23 -6.78
C ILE A 233 -2.30 19.31 -8.32
N SER A 234 -1.10 19.60 -8.83
CA SER A 234 -0.85 19.87 -10.25
C SER A 234 -0.86 18.65 -11.17
N LYS A 235 -0.40 17.48 -10.68
CA LYS A 235 -0.07 16.32 -11.55
C LYS A 235 -0.59 14.97 -11.05
N GLY A 236 -1.36 14.93 -9.97
CA GLY A 236 -1.83 13.68 -9.36
C GLY A 236 -0.70 12.93 -8.65
N TYR A 237 -0.80 11.60 -8.59
CA TYR A 237 0.20 10.79 -7.89
C TYR A 237 1.50 10.60 -8.69
N ARG A 238 2.63 10.65 -7.99
CA ARG A 238 3.94 10.21 -8.47
C ARG A 238 4.62 9.34 -7.42
N LEU A 239 5.65 8.60 -7.83
CA LEU A 239 6.53 7.92 -6.89
C LEU A 239 7.67 8.84 -6.44
N GLY A 240 8.01 8.76 -5.16
CA GLY A 240 9.15 9.39 -4.53
C GLY A 240 10.12 8.34 -4.00
N TYR A 241 11.33 8.81 -3.65
CA TYR A 241 12.40 7.97 -3.11
C TYR A 241 13.14 8.70 -1.99
N ALA A 242 13.49 7.97 -0.93
CA ALA A 242 14.25 8.49 0.20
C ALA A 242 15.17 7.44 0.81
N GLU A 243 16.22 7.90 1.49
CA GLU A 243 17.17 7.04 2.19
C GLU A 243 17.34 7.47 3.65
N SER A 244 17.58 6.52 4.54
CA SER A 244 17.79 6.77 5.97
C SER A 244 18.75 5.76 6.61
N GLN A 245 19.64 6.24 7.47
CA GLN A 245 20.59 5.38 8.20
C GLN A 245 19.95 4.74 9.45
N ASP A 246 19.03 5.46 10.09
CA ASP A 246 18.38 5.06 11.35
C ASP A 246 16.92 4.58 11.14
N GLY A 247 16.36 4.82 9.96
CA GLY A 247 14.96 4.58 9.63
C GLY A 247 14.02 5.66 10.19
N LYS A 248 14.52 6.67 10.89
CA LYS A 248 13.72 7.70 11.55
C LYS A 248 13.83 9.04 10.84
N THR A 249 15.03 9.39 10.40
CA THR A 249 15.33 10.62 9.68
C THR A 249 15.62 10.31 8.22
N TRP A 250 14.85 10.89 7.30
CA TRP A 250 14.91 10.54 5.89
C TRP A 250 15.46 11.68 5.03
N LEU A 251 16.42 11.36 4.17
CA LEU A 251 16.89 12.24 3.11
C LEU A 251 16.06 11.99 1.85
N ARG A 252 15.21 12.95 1.49
CA ARG A 252 14.45 12.93 0.23
C ARG A 252 15.39 12.95 -0.96
N LYS A 253 15.16 12.03 -1.90
CA LYS A 253 15.90 11.84 -3.15
C LYS A 253 14.94 11.57 -4.31
N ASP A 254 13.83 12.31 -4.37
CA ASP A 254 12.71 12.04 -5.31
C ASP A 254 13.15 11.98 -6.78
N GLN A 255 14.12 12.81 -7.18
CA GLN A 255 14.69 12.81 -8.53
C GLN A 255 15.43 11.50 -8.89
N GLN A 256 15.73 10.65 -7.90
CA GLN A 256 16.43 9.39 -8.06
C GLN A 256 15.50 8.16 -8.02
N VAL A 257 14.18 8.36 -7.99
CA VAL A 257 13.19 7.27 -7.95
C VAL A 257 13.29 6.34 -9.17
N GLY A 258 13.72 6.87 -10.32
CA GLY A 258 14.06 6.08 -11.52
C GLY A 258 12.89 5.62 -12.37
N ILE A 259 11.67 6.15 -12.14
CA ILE A 259 10.45 5.85 -12.89
C ILE A 259 9.48 7.04 -12.82
N ASP A 260 8.73 7.27 -13.89
CA ASP A 260 7.63 8.25 -13.95
C ASP A 260 6.47 7.68 -14.78
N VAL A 261 5.38 8.43 -14.95
CA VAL A 261 4.25 8.09 -15.82
C VAL A 261 4.69 7.81 -17.26
N SER A 262 3.93 6.99 -17.97
CA SER A 262 4.16 6.74 -19.40
C SER A 262 3.65 7.89 -20.25
N ASP A 263 4.13 8.02 -21.48
CA ASP A 263 3.62 9.04 -22.43
C ASP A 263 2.13 8.83 -22.76
N SER A 264 1.66 7.57 -22.72
CA SER A 264 0.27 7.19 -22.97
C SER A 264 -0.09 5.86 -22.30
N GLY A 265 -1.38 5.55 -22.21
CA GLY A 265 -1.88 4.26 -21.73
C GLY A 265 -2.32 4.24 -20.27
N TRP A 266 -2.26 3.05 -19.67
CA TRP A 266 -2.87 2.72 -18.38
C TRP A 266 -2.22 3.45 -17.19
N ASP A 267 -0.99 3.90 -17.31
CA ASP A 267 -0.22 4.57 -16.24
C ASP A 267 0.35 5.94 -16.66
N SER A 268 -0.33 6.62 -17.61
CA SER A 268 0.14 7.90 -18.18
C SER A 268 -0.26 9.16 -17.39
N GLN A 269 -1.22 9.06 -16.48
CA GLN A 269 -1.70 10.18 -15.67
C GLN A 269 -1.08 10.16 -14.27
N MET A 270 -0.88 8.96 -13.72
CA MET A 270 -0.26 8.77 -12.40
C MET A 270 0.36 7.38 -12.25
N ILE A 271 1.33 7.29 -11.35
CA ILE A 271 1.87 6.04 -10.82
C ILE A 271 1.96 6.13 -9.29
N SER A 272 1.64 5.04 -8.60
CA SER A 272 1.53 5.06 -7.13
C SER A 272 1.58 3.69 -6.48
N MET A 273 1.67 3.69 -5.14
CA MET A 273 1.64 2.53 -4.26
C MET A 273 2.64 1.45 -4.68
N ALA A 274 3.91 1.82 -4.81
CA ALA A 274 4.98 0.87 -5.11
C ALA A 274 5.06 -0.27 -4.08
N CYS A 275 5.37 -1.47 -4.55
CA CYS A 275 5.78 -2.63 -3.75
C CYS A 275 6.96 -3.30 -4.43
N ILE A 276 8.08 -3.43 -3.72
CA ILE A 276 9.30 -4.00 -4.29
C ILE A 276 9.39 -5.49 -3.93
N GLN A 277 9.57 -6.33 -4.93
CA GLN A 277 9.72 -7.78 -4.79
C GLN A 277 11.05 -8.23 -5.36
N LYS A 278 11.91 -8.77 -4.50
CA LYS A 278 13.13 -9.45 -4.94
C LYS A 278 12.81 -10.88 -5.35
N THR A 279 13.47 -11.33 -6.41
CA THR A 279 13.44 -12.71 -6.90
C THR A 279 14.86 -13.11 -7.34
N LYS A 280 15.05 -14.40 -7.66
CA LYS A 280 16.29 -14.86 -8.29
C LYS A 280 16.46 -14.40 -9.75
N TYR A 281 15.42 -13.83 -10.36
CA TYR A 281 15.41 -13.35 -11.75
C TYR A 281 15.54 -11.83 -11.86
N GLY A 282 15.48 -11.11 -10.74
CA GLY A 282 15.57 -9.66 -10.68
C GLY A 282 14.73 -9.06 -9.56
N THR A 283 14.83 -7.74 -9.42
CA THR A 283 14.02 -6.96 -8.49
C THR A 283 12.89 -6.28 -9.26
N TYR A 284 11.66 -6.58 -8.89
CA TYR A 284 10.46 -6.01 -9.50
C TYR A 284 9.86 -4.92 -8.62
N MET A 285 9.28 -3.90 -9.24
CA MET A 285 8.38 -2.92 -8.63
C MET A 285 6.99 -3.13 -9.20
N PHE A 286 6.05 -3.55 -8.35
CA PHE A 286 4.63 -3.50 -8.65
C PHE A 286 4.07 -2.12 -8.29
N TYR A 287 3.23 -1.54 -9.12
CA TYR A 287 2.65 -0.21 -8.90
C TYR A 287 1.28 -0.07 -9.58
N ASN A 288 0.43 0.80 -9.04
CA ASN A 288 -0.85 1.16 -9.64
C ASN A 288 -0.70 2.24 -10.72
N GLY A 289 -1.53 2.13 -11.75
CA GLY A 289 -1.70 3.14 -12.79
C GLY A 289 -2.77 4.18 -12.45
N ASN A 290 -3.43 4.67 -13.50
CA ASN A 290 -4.37 5.79 -13.44
C ASN A 290 -5.55 5.56 -12.48
N ASN A 291 -6.04 6.67 -11.92
CA ASN A 291 -7.18 6.76 -10.99
C ASN A 291 -7.11 5.74 -9.86
N TYR A 292 -6.01 5.75 -9.09
CA TYR A 292 -5.88 4.91 -7.90
C TYR A 292 -6.02 3.41 -8.23
N GLY A 293 -5.47 2.98 -9.39
CA GLY A 293 -5.53 1.58 -9.81
C GLY A 293 -6.82 1.17 -10.54
N GLU A 294 -7.64 2.12 -11.01
CA GLU A 294 -8.80 1.84 -11.90
C GLU A 294 -8.38 1.09 -13.17
N THR A 295 -7.20 1.44 -13.67
CA THR A 295 -6.56 0.83 -14.82
C THR A 295 -5.68 -0.38 -14.45
N GLY A 296 -5.69 -0.79 -13.18
CA GLY A 296 -4.98 -1.95 -12.67
C GLY A 296 -3.63 -1.65 -12.03
N PHE A 297 -2.81 -2.70 -11.95
CA PHE A 297 -1.40 -2.61 -11.56
C PHE A 297 -0.52 -3.21 -12.64
N GLY A 298 0.69 -2.68 -12.74
CA GLY A 298 1.73 -3.18 -13.61
C GLY A 298 3.02 -3.45 -12.87
N VAL A 299 4.04 -3.79 -13.64
CA VAL A 299 5.34 -4.18 -13.12
C VAL A 299 6.47 -3.50 -13.90
N ALA A 300 7.51 -3.11 -13.18
CA ALA A 300 8.79 -2.66 -13.71
C ALA A 300 9.92 -3.50 -13.10
N ILE A 301 11.05 -3.63 -13.81
CA ILE A 301 12.24 -4.33 -13.34
C ILE A 301 13.38 -3.33 -13.12
N LEU A 302 14.12 -3.49 -12.03
CA LEU A 302 15.32 -2.70 -11.76
C LEU A 302 16.40 -3.05 -12.80
N GLN A 303 16.97 -2.03 -13.45
CA GLN A 303 18.13 -2.21 -14.32
C GLN A 303 19.42 -2.16 -13.49
N GLU A 304 20.37 -3.01 -13.86
CA GLU A 304 21.76 -2.95 -13.39
C GLU A 304 22.50 -1.74 -13.97
#